data_AF-A0A2V5ZE49-F1
#
_entry.id   AF-A0A2V5ZE49-F1
#
_cell.length_a   1.000
_cell.length_b   1.000
_cell.length_c   1.000
_cell.angle_alpha   90.00
_cell.angle_beta   90.00
_cell.angle_gamma   90.00
#
_symmetry.space_group_name_H-M   'P 1'
#
loop_
_entity.id
_entity.type
_entity.pdbx_description
1 polymer ?
#
loop_
_entity_poly.entity_id
_entity_poly.type
_entity_poly.pdbx_seq_one_letter_code
_entity_poly.pdbx_strand_id
1 'polypeptide(L)'
;MKNTSTFSWLIVSGLILCLPAVVQAQNVKVIADREAARRQAHIPHGEEILARAQAELHAKEYSLAHDDFRAALRYLPNSPAAGNSYSAALDGFCESGVKLAEQRIAEGKYEESVVILNEILSDPYNPNCREARTLLTHLHDPGYINKTMG
;
A
#
# COMPACT_ATOMS: atom_id res chain seq x y z
N MET A 1 -77.73 41.56 -15.92
CA MET A 1 -77.75 41.64 -14.45
C MET A 1 -77.66 40.23 -13.88
N LYS A 2 -76.62 40.01 -13.06
CA LYS A 2 -76.39 38.98 -12.02
C LYS A 2 -77.31 37.76 -11.93
N ASN A 3 -76.71 36.56 -12.07
CA ASN A 3 -76.99 35.41 -11.20
C ASN A 3 -75.72 34.55 -11.05
N THR A 4 -75.09 34.63 -9.90
CA THR A 4 -74.04 33.74 -9.39
C THR A 4 -74.67 32.61 -8.58
N SER A 5 -74.17 31.37 -8.65
CA SER A 5 -73.93 30.55 -7.45
C SER A 5 -73.13 29.26 -7.73
N THR A 6 -71.92 29.22 -7.17
CA THR A 6 -71.28 28.13 -6.39
C THR A 6 -71.57 26.65 -6.70
N PHE A 7 -70.51 25.86 -6.92
CA PHE A 7 -70.18 24.61 -6.19
C PHE A 7 -68.96 23.93 -6.86
N SER A 8 -67.81 23.90 -6.18
CA SER A 8 -67.07 22.66 -5.89
C SER A 8 -65.76 23.02 -5.19
N TRP A 9 -65.77 22.78 -3.89
CA TRP A 9 -64.64 22.86 -2.97
C TRP A 9 -64.06 21.43 -2.83
N LEU A 10 -62.77 21.36 -2.52
CA LEU A 10 -62.01 20.18 -2.07
C LEU A 10 -61.43 19.25 -3.15
N ILE A 11 -60.19 19.53 -3.54
CA ILE A 11 -59.19 18.45 -3.70
C ILE A 11 -58.15 18.66 -2.62
N VAL A 12 -58.42 18.03 -1.47
CA VAL A 12 -57.43 17.77 -0.43
C VAL A 12 -56.84 16.38 -0.71
N SER A 13 -55.54 16.29 -0.46
CA SER A 13 -54.78 15.05 -0.22
C SER A 13 -54.22 14.31 -1.43
N GLY A 14 -52.89 14.23 -1.47
CA GLY A 14 -52.21 13.15 -2.18
C GLY A 14 -50.86 13.50 -2.78
N LEU A 15 -49.88 14.00 -2.00
CA LEU A 15 -48.44 13.87 -2.29
C LEU A 15 -47.57 14.42 -1.14
N ILE A 16 -47.77 13.89 0.06
CA ILE A 16 -46.76 13.97 1.13
C ILE A 16 -46.54 12.54 1.60
N LEU A 17 -45.73 11.77 0.88
CA LEU A 17 -45.20 10.47 1.34
C LEU A 17 -44.11 10.00 0.37
N CYS A 18 -42.94 10.65 0.39
CA CYS A 18 -41.67 10.02 -0.01
C CYS A 18 -40.44 10.85 0.41
N LEU A 19 -40.30 11.15 1.71
CA LEU A 19 -39.11 11.84 2.25
C LEU A 19 -38.12 11.01 3.09
N PRO A 20 -38.14 9.65 3.21
CA PRO A 20 -37.07 8.96 3.93
C PRO A 20 -35.78 8.78 3.12
N ALA A 21 -35.83 8.84 1.77
CA ALA A 21 -34.68 8.51 0.93
C ALA A 21 -33.52 9.52 1.00
N VAL A 22 -33.81 10.82 1.21
CA VAL A 22 -32.76 11.87 1.24
C VAL A 22 -31.96 11.82 2.55
N VAL A 23 -32.61 11.48 3.67
CA VAL A 23 -31.96 11.34 4.99
C VAL A 23 -31.07 10.09 5.04
N GLN A 24 -31.47 8.98 4.42
CA GLN A 24 -30.61 7.79 4.33
C GLN A 24 -29.36 8.01 3.46
N ALA A 25 -29.46 8.73 2.34
CA ALA A 25 -28.31 9.03 1.48
C ALA A 25 -27.25 9.90 2.16
N GLN A 26 -27.66 10.90 2.95
CA GLN A 26 -26.73 11.74 3.73
C GLN A 26 -25.98 10.92 4.79
N ASN A 27 -26.67 10.00 5.49
CA ASN A 27 -26.04 9.13 6.49
C ASN A 27 -25.02 8.16 5.88
N VAL A 28 -25.32 7.56 4.72
CA VAL A 28 -24.40 6.64 4.04
C VAL A 28 -23.12 7.37 3.60
N LYS A 29 -23.23 8.59 3.06
CA LYS A 29 -22.05 9.38 2.67
C LYS A 29 -21.15 9.69 3.86
N VAL A 30 -21.72 10.12 4.99
CA VAL A 30 -20.95 10.43 6.22
C VAL A 30 -20.24 9.19 6.77
N ILE A 31 -20.90 8.03 6.75
CA ILE A 31 -20.29 6.76 7.18
C ILE A 31 -19.15 6.35 6.23
N ALA A 32 -19.35 6.48 4.92
CA ALA A 32 -18.33 6.17 3.92
C ALA A 32 -17.12 7.10 4.04
N ASP A 33 -17.32 8.40 4.19
CA ASP A 33 -16.26 9.40 4.36
C ASP A 33 -15.46 9.14 5.65
N ARG A 34 -16.15 8.81 6.76
CA ARG A 34 -15.50 8.46 8.03
C ARG A 34 -14.67 7.19 7.92
N GLU A 35 -15.17 6.18 7.23
CA GLU A 35 -14.44 4.93 7.02
C GLU A 35 -13.24 5.13 6.08
N ALA A 36 -13.37 5.97 5.05
CA ALA A 36 -12.25 6.37 4.19
C ALA A 36 -11.17 7.13 5.00
N ALA A 37 -11.58 8.09 5.83
CA ALA A 37 -10.68 8.83 6.71
C ALA A 37 -9.96 7.92 7.72
N ARG A 38 -10.67 6.93 8.30
CA ARG A 38 -10.08 5.95 9.22
C ARG A 38 -8.98 5.12 8.54
N ARG A 39 -9.16 4.73 7.28
CA ARG A 39 -8.15 3.99 6.50
C ARG A 39 -6.93 4.84 6.16
N GLN A 40 -7.13 6.15 5.97
CA GLN A 40 -6.05 7.09 5.69
C GLN A 40 -5.26 7.50 6.95
N ALA A 41 -5.82 7.30 8.15
CA ALA A 41 -5.18 7.71 9.41
C ALA A 41 -3.83 7.02 9.69
N HIS A 42 -3.55 5.89 9.05
CA HIS A 42 -2.28 5.17 9.19
C HIS A 42 -1.19 5.62 8.20
N ILE A 43 -1.55 6.38 7.16
CA ILE A 43 -0.61 6.82 6.11
C ILE A 43 0.53 7.66 6.70
N PRO A 44 0.29 8.67 7.56
CA PRO A 44 1.39 9.48 8.11
C PRO A 44 2.42 8.64 8.87
N HIS A 45 1.96 7.64 9.63
CA HIS A 45 2.87 6.73 10.33
C HIS A 45 3.69 5.86 9.37
N GLY A 46 3.07 5.39 8.28
CA GLY A 46 3.79 4.70 7.22
C GLY A 46 4.86 5.57 6.56
N GLU A 47 4.58 6.87 6.35
CA GLU A 47 5.52 7.83 5.78
C GLU A 47 6.68 8.15 6.72
N GLU A 48 6.44 8.22 8.03
CA GLU A 48 7.50 8.34 9.05
C GLU A 48 8.47 7.15 9.02
N ILE A 49 7.92 5.92 8.95
CA ILE A 49 8.73 4.70 8.84
C ILE A 49 9.49 4.69 7.51
N LEU A 50 8.85 5.08 6.40
CA LEU A 50 9.49 5.16 5.09
C LEU A 50 10.70 6.12 5.10
N ALA A 51 10.54 7.30 5.70
CA ALA A 51 11.64 8.25 5.83
C ALA A 51 12.80 7.69 6.67
N ARG A 52 12.50 6.95 7.73
CA ARG A 52 13.51 6.26 8.55
C ARG A 52 14.23 5.17 7.76
N ALA A 53 13.49 4.32 7.05
CA ALA A 53 14.04 3.26 6.20
C ALA A 53 15.01 3.82 5.14
N GLN A 54 14.65 4.96 4.53
CA GLN A 54 15.53 5.66 3.58
C GLN A 54 16.82 6.14 4.23
N ALA A 55 16.75 6.72 5.44
CA ALA A 55 17.93 7.15 6.18
C ALA A 55 18.85 5.96 6.55
N GLU A 56 18.27 4.83 6.97
CA GLU A 56 19.00 3.59 7.26
C GLU A 56 19.68 3.02 6.01
N LEU A 57 18.98 3.04 4.86
CA LEU A 57 19.55 2.62 3.58
C LEU A 57 20.74 3.49 3.17
N HIS A 58 20.62 4.82 3.32
CA HIS A 58 21.73 5.75 3.08
C HIS A 58 22.91 5.52 4.04
N ALA A 59 22.63 5.14 5.28
CA ALA A 59 23.63 4.76 6.26
C ALA A 59 24.25 3.37 6.03
N LYS A 60 23.76 2.62 5.03
CA LYS A 60 24.14 1.22 4.73
C LYS A 60 23.76 0.22 5.82
N GLU A 61 22.79 0.57 6.66
CA GLU A 61 22.21 -0.32 7.65
C GLU A 61 21.14 -1.20 6.97
N TYR A 62 21.58 -2.04 6.01
CA TYR A 62 20.68 -2.72 5.06
C TYR A 62 19.64 -3.63 5.72
N SER A 63 19.99 -4.27 6.85
CA SER A 63 19.05 -5.11 7.60
C SER A 63 17.92 -4.28 8.21
N LEU A 64 18.26 -3.17 8.87
CA LEU A 64 17.26 -2.28 9.46
C LEU A 64 16.37 -1.66 8.38
N ALA A 65 17.01 -1.13 7.33
CA ALA A 65 16.30 -0.53 6.21
C ALA A 65 15.30 -1.50 5.58
N HIS A 66 15.71 -2.75 5.35
CA HIS A 66 14.85 -3.76 4.74
C HIS A 66 13.64 -4.10 5.62
N ASP A 67 13.84 -4.24 6.93
CA ASP A 67 12.77 -4.47 7.89
C ASP A 67 11.80 -3.29 7.99
N ASP A 68 12.31 -2.07 7.93
CA ASP A 68 11.49 -0.85 8.00
C ASP A 68 10.76 -0.55 6.70
N PHE A 69 11.33 -0.82 5.53
CA PHE A 69 10.57 -0.78 4.27
C PHE A 69 9.44 -1.81 4.29
N ARG A 70 9.69 -3.03 4.81
CA ARG A 70 8.64 -4.04 5.03
C ARG A 70 7.55 -3.50 5.95
N ALA A 71 7.94 -2.77 6.99
CA ALA A 71 7.00 -2.16 7.93
C ALA A 71 6.18 -1.04 7.31
N ALA A 72 6.79 -0.15 6.54
CA ALA A 72 6.11 0.91 5.82
C ALA A 72 5.01 0.37 4.90
N LEU A 73 5.28 -0.72 4.17
CA LEU A 73 4.32 -1.37 3.27
C LEU A 73 3.06 -1.91 3.98
N ARG A 74 3.10 -2.15 5.30
CA ARG A 74 1.91 -2.54 6.07
C ARG A 74 0.97 -1.35 6.34
N TYR A 75 1.50 -0.13 6.32
CA TYR A 75 0.76 1.10 6.61
C TYR A 75 0.42 1.91 5.36
N LEU A 76 1.19 1.76 4.29
CA LEU A 76 1.04 2.46 3.03
C LEU A 76 0.25 1.58 2.05
N PRO A 77 -1.03 1.85 1.79
CA PRO A 77 -1.78 1.10 0.80
C PRO A 77 -1.49 1.62 -0.61
N ASN A 78 -1.52 0.72 -1.61
CA ASN A 78 -1.58 1.11 -3.01
C ASN A 78 -2.92 1.83 -3.31
N SER A 79 -2.92 3.15 -3.17
CA SER A 79 -4.10 3.99 -3.30
C SER A 79 -3.72 5.39 -3.79
N PRO A 80 -4.65 6.20 -4.31
CA PRO A 80 -4.33 7.56 -4.75
C PRO A 80 -3.70 8.46 -3.66
N ALA A 81 -4.02 8.21 -2.39
CA ALA A 81 -3.53 9.02 -1.27
C ALA A 81 -2.09 8.67 -0.85
N ALA A 82 -1.63 7.44 -1.10
CA ALA A 82 -0.33 6.94 -0.63
C ALA A 82 0.49 6.27 -1.74
N GLY A 83 0.06 6.34 -3.01
CA GLY A 83 0.64 5.57 -4.11
C GLY A 83 2.12 5.84 -4.33
N ASN A 84 2.55 7.10 -4.19
CA ASN A 84 3.96 7.47 -4.30
C ASN A 84 4.78 6.88 -3.14
N SER A 85 4.29 7.00 -1.91
CA SER A 85 4.93 6.45 -0.72
C SER A 85 4.98 4.91 -0.78
N TYR A 86 3.92 4.27 -1.28
CA TYR A 86 3.86 2.83 -1.51
C TYR A 86 4.89 2.37 -2.56
N SER A 87 5.00 3.05 -3.71
CA SER A 87 5.99 2.68 -4.72
C SER A 87 7.41 2.88 -4.20
N ALA A 88 7.67 3.99 -3.51
CA ALA A 88 8.96 4.25 -2.89
C ALA A 88 9.32 3.19 -1.83
N ALA A 89 8.35 2.71 -1.07
CA ALA A 89 8.56 1.63 -0.12
C ALA A 89 8.85 0.29 -0.80
N LEU A 90 8.19 -0.04 -1.91
CA LEU A 90 8.48 -1.25 -2.71
C LEU A 90 9.87 -1.21 -3.35
N ASP A 91 10.22 -0.07 -3.94
CA ASP A 91 11.53 0.13 -4.56
C ASP A 91 12.64 0.02 -3.51
N GLY A 92 12.47 0.69 -2.37
CA GLY A 92 13.39 0.60 -1.23
C GLY A 92 13.47 -0.79 -0.63
N PHE A 93 12.36 -1.55 -0.56
CA PHE A 93 12.36 -2.93 -0.09
C PHE A 93 13.20 -3.85 -1.01
N CYS A 94 13.05 -3.71 -2.34
CA CYS A 94 13.86 -4.39 -3.34
C CYS A 94 15.35 -4.00 -3.22
N GLU A 95 15.66 -2.70 -3.17
CA GLU A 95 17.05 -2.22 -3.10
C GLU A 95 17.76 -2.67 -1.81
N SER A 96 17.15 -2.40 -0.65
CA SER A 96 17.71 -2.77 0.66
C SER A 96 17.89 -4.28 0.81
N GLY A 97 16.92 -5.08 0.33
CA GLY A 97 17.00 -6.53 0.42
C GLY A 97 18.06 -7.12 -0.51
N VAL A 98 18.25 -6.56 -1.72
CA VAL A 98 19.36 -6.97 -2.60
C VAL A 98 20.71 -6.64 -1.96
N LYS A 99 20.86 -5.46 -1.34
CA LYS A 99 22.09 -5.07 -0.63
C LYS A 99 22.35 -5.96 0.59
N LEU A 100 21.31 -6.30 1.34
CA LEU A 100 21.41 -7.23 2.46
C LEU A 100 21.81 -8.64 1.99
N ALA A 101 21.21 -9.11 0.89
CA ALA A 101 21.57 -10.38 0.26
C ALA A 101 23.04 -10.40 -0.18
N GLU A 102 23.52 -9.36 -0.86
CA GLU A 102 24.95 -9.18 -1.20
C GLU A 102 25.86 -9.25 0.03
N GLN A 103 25.47 -8.61 1.14
CA GLN A 103 26.23 -8.69 2.39
C GLN A 103 26.25 -10.13 2.94
N ARG A 104 25.11 -10.83 2.93
CA ARG A 104 25.04 -12.23 3.37
C ARG A 104 25.90 -13.15 2.51
N ILE A 105 25.96 -12.92 1.20
CA ILE A 105 26.87 -13.63 0.29
C ILE A 105 28.32 -13.40 0.69
N ALA A 106 28.73 -12.15 0.96
CA ALA A 106 30.08 -11.83 1.40
C ALA A 106 30.44 -12.46 2.75
N GLU A 107 29.43 -12.68 3.61
CA GLU A 107 29.56 -13.41 4.89
C GLU A 107 29.53 -14.94 4.73
N GLY A 108 29.37 -15.47 3.51
CA GLY A 108 29.24 -16.91 3.24
C GLY A 108 27.86 -17.50 3.58
N LYS A 109 26.87 -16.66 3.88
CA LYS A 109 25.49 -17.03 4.24
C LYS A 109 24.58 -17.08 3.02
N TYR A 110 24.90 -17.97 2.09
CA TYR A 110 24.18 -18.07 0.82
C TYR A 110 22.70 -18.44 0.97
N GLU A 111 22.37 -19.34 1.91
CA GLU A 111 20.98 -19.74 2.16
C GLU A 111 20.12 -18.56 2.63
N GLU A 112 20.65 -17.73 3.55
CA GLU A 112 19.97 -16.51 4.00
C GLU A 112 19.74 -15.53 2.84
N SER A 113 20.76 -15.36 1.97
CA SER A 113 20.63 -14.54 0.78
C SER A 113 19.51 -15.03 -0.15
N VAL A 114 19.39 -16.35 -0.36
CA VAL A 114 18.33 -16.93 -1.19
C VAL A 114 16.95 -16.68 -0.59
N VAL A 115 16.80 -16.77 0.74
CA VAL A 115 15.54 -16.48 1.43
C VAL A 115 15.12 -15.02 1.22
N ILE A 116 16.03 -14.07 1.43
CA ILE A 116 15.76 -12.63 1.24
C ILE A 116 15.31 -12.34 -0.20
N LEU A 117 16.03 -12.89 -1.19
CA LEU A 117 15.73 -12.64 -2.60
C LEU A 117 14.38 -13.25 -3.04
N ASN A 118 14.03 -14.43 -2.52
CA ASN A 118 12.72 -15.02 -2.77
C ASN A 118 11.59 -14.24 -2.10
N GLU A 119 11.82 -13.66 -0.92
CA GLU A 119 10.84 -12.78 -0.29
C GLU A 119 10.56 -11.56 -1.18
N ILE A 120 11.61 -10.85 -1.62
CA ILE A 120 11.47 -9.69 -2.52
C ILE A 120 10.63 -10.02 -3.77
N LEU A 121 10.86 -11.19 -4.35
CA LEU A 121 10.20 -11.65 -5.59
C LEU A 121 8.80 -12.24 -5.37
N SER A 122 8.31 -12.30 -4.14
CA SER A 122 6.97 -12.80 -3.86
C SER A 122 5.87 -11.80 -4.25
N ASP A 123 4.67 -12.31 -4.54
CA ASP A 123 3.52 -11.53 -5.00
C ASP A 123 3.18 -10.28 -4.17
N PRO A 124 3.28 -10.29 -2.82
CA PRO A 124 2.98 -9.10 -2.01
C PRO A 124 3.94 -7.93 -2.20
N TYR A 125 5.14 -8.18 -2.76
CA TYR A 125 6.19 -7.18 -2.90
C TYR A 125 6.45 -6.86 -4.36
N ASN A 126 7.56 -7.33 -4.94
CA ASN A 126 7.92 -7.01 -6.31
C ASN A 126 8.44 -8.23 -7.06
N PRO A 127 7.53 -9.02 -7.67
CA PRO A 127 7.90 -10.13 -8.56
C PRO A 127 8.81 -9.72 -9.73
N ASN A 128 8.84 -8.43 -10.07
CA ASN A 128 9.61 -7.89 -11.19
C ASN A 128 10.90 -7.16 -10.78
N CYS A 129 11.32 -7.26 -9.51
CA CYS A 129 12.61 -6.73 -9.04
C CYS A 129 13.76 -7.43 -9.81
N ARG A 130 14.30 -6.73 -10.81
CA ARG A 130 15.24 -7.30 -11.80
C ARG A 130 16.55 -7.69 -11.14
N GLU A 131 17.01 -6.86 -10.22
CA GLU A 131 18.23 -6.99 -9.46
C GLU A 131 18.17 -8.25 -8.60
N ALA A 132 17.08 -8.44 -7.86
CA ALA A 132 16.89 -9.64 -7.03
C ALA A 132 16.86 -10.91 -7.87
N ARG A 133 16.15 -10.90 -9.01
CA ARG A 133 16.11 -12.05 -9.93
C ARG A 133 17.48 -12.38 -10.51
N THR A 134 18.24 -11.35 -10.89
CA THR A 134 19.58 -11.50 -11.44
C THR A 134 20.52 -12.13 -10.41
N LEU A 135 20.53 -11.60 -9.19
CA LEU A 135 21.36 -12.12 -8.11
C LEU A 135 20.98 -13.55 -7.74
N LEU A 136 19.68 -13.85 -7.64
CA LEU A 136 19.19 -15.21 -7.34
C LEU A 136 19.61 -16.21 -8.42
N THR A 137 19.55 -15.81 -9.70
CA THR A 137 20.03 -16.64 -10.81
C THR A 137 21.52 -16.94 -10.68
N HIS A 138 22.34 -15.95 -10.32
CA HIS A 138 23.77 -16.16 -10.10
C HIS A 138 24.03 -17.11 -8.92
N LEU A 139 23.25 -17.03 -7.84
CA LEU A 139 23.40 -17.93 -6.69
C LEU A 139 23.09 -19.39 -7.02
N HIS A 140 22.17 -19.63 -7.96
CA HIS A 140 21.83 -20.97 -8.42
C HIS A 140 22.80 -21.51 -9.48
N ASP A 141 23.67 -20.68 -10.07
CA ASP A 141 24.74 -21.13 -10.96
C ASP A 141 25.89 -21.74 -10.13
N PRO A 142 26.14 -23.06 -10.22
CA PRO A 142 27.21 -23.72 -9.47
C PRO A 142 28.60 -23.11 -9.74
N GLY A 143 28.81 -22.50 -10.92
CA GLY A 143 30.06 -21.87 -11.30
C GLY A 143 30.30 -20.49 -10.67
N TYR A 144 29.26 -19.82 -10.17
CA TYR A 144 29.37 -18.49 -9.58
C TYR A 144 29.80 -18.56 -8.12
N ILE A 145 29.16 -19.41 -7.32
CA ILE A 145 29.49 -19.62 -5.90
C ILE A 145 30.96 -20.06 -5.75
N ASN A 146 31.41 -21.01 -6.57
CA ASN A 146 32.79 -21.52 -6.56
C ASN A 146 33.85 -20.44 -6.86
N LYS A 147 33.50 -19.36 -7.58
CA LYS A 147 34.43 -18.24 -7.87
C LYS A 147 34.51 -17.23 -6.74
N THR A 148 33.48 -17.15 -5.90
CA THR A 148 33.48 -16.26 -4.72
C THR A 148 34.18 -16.86 -3.50
N MET A 149 34.55 -18.14 -3.53
CA MET A 149 35.27 -18.85 -2.47
C MET A 149 36.80 -18.90 -2.65
N GLY A 150 37.34 -18.24 -3.69
CA GLY A 150 38.77 -18.26 -4.05
C GLY A 150 39.55 -17.05 -3.57
#